data_AF-A0A9D1MBS2-F1
#
_entry.id   AF-A0A9D1MBS2-F1
#
_cell.length_a   1.000
_cell.length_b   1.000
_cell.length_c   1.000
_cell.angle_alpha   90.00
_cell.angle_beta   90.00
_cell.angle_gamma   90.00
#
_symmetry.space_group_name_H-M   'P 1'
#
loop_
_entity.id
_entity.type
_entity.pdbx_description
1 polymer ?
#
loop_
_entity_poly.entity_id
_entity_poly.type
_entity_poly.pdbx_seq_one_letter_code
_entity_poly.pdbx_strand_id
1 'polypeptide(L)'
;MANDIEIKRNIKDSVFSALFRDPKYLRELCKVLKPDVTEAELDSIRDVTIENILINGLYNDLAFTVGSITLCLFEAQSTWSYNIPYRMTSYCVEKFREFVIKNQCNLYGKRAVRLPVPLFYMVYTGPDEIQADTLTLTDTSFGGNKGSLEAEVKVIHLSKKNNILDQYIKFTRISDEQVRLHGRGRENMARIIDMCVEQDILSEFLRARKSEVIYIMDVLFNEEYAQKMYVLDEKKVAREEGRAEGEAKGRAEGRAEGEAKGRIDGILETIRNLMVNMGASEEKALSMVGIPKSEWDTYLPRLAE
;
A
#
# COMPACT_ATOMS: atom_id res chain seq x y z
N MET A 1 -19.18 14.19 17.39
CA MET A 1 -18.43 13.11 18.06
C MET A 1 -17.07 13.05 17.42
N ALA A 2 -16.06 13.57 18.13
CA ALA A 2 -14.68 13.57 17.71
C ALA A 2 -14.06 12.22 18.13
N ASN A 3 -13.59 11.43 17.15
CA ASN A 3 -12.43 10.52 17.30
C ASN A 3 -11.97 9.79 16.02
N ASP A 4 -12.55 10.06 14.84
CA ASP A 4 -12.19 9.33 13.61
C ASP A 4 -10.94 9.85 12.86
N ILE A 5 -10.18 10.76 13.47
CA ILE A 5 -9.05 11.44 12.80
C ILE A 5 -7.68 10.78 13.11
N GLU A 6 -7.57 9.83 14.06
CA GLU A 6 -6.25 9.39 14.54
C GLU A 6 -5.80 7.96 14.16
N ILE A 7 -6.67 7.12 13.58
CA ILE A 7 -6.32 5.70 13.24
C ILE A 7 -6.27 5.50 11.71
N LYS A 8 -5.80 6.50 10.97
CA LYS A 8 -5.45 6.40 9.53
C LYS A 8 -3.94 6.52 9.27
N ARG A 9 -3.12 6.54 10.33
CA ARG A 9 -1.66 6.55 10.26
C ARG A 9 -1.13 5.28 10.88
N ASN A 10 -0.73 4.34 10.04
CA ASN A 10 0.46 3.50 10.20
C ASN A 10 0.36 2.39 9.17
N ILE A 11 0.75 2.77 7.96
CA ILE A 11 1.30 1.80 7.06
C ILE A 11 2.64 1.36 7.67
N LYS A 12 2.85 0.05 7.75
CA LYS A 12 3.73 -0.62 8.73
C LYS A 12 5.19 -0.13 8.69
N ASP A 13 5.69 0.40 9.79
CA ASP A 13 7.13 0.69 9.92
C ASP A 13 7.92 -0.62 10.15
N SER A 14 9.07 -0.79 9.48
CA SER A 14 10.04 -1.83 9.85
C SER A 14 10.87 -1.40 11.06
N VAL A 15 11.54 -2.32 11.75
CA VAL A 15 12.48 -1.93 12.84
C VAL A 15 13.62 -1.07 12.28
N PHE A 16 14.03 -1.30 11.03
CA PHE A 16 15.00 -0.46 10.32
C PHE A 16 14.50 0.98 10.17
N SER A 17 13.29 1.11 9.61
CA SER A 17 12.61 2.38 9.44
C SER A 17 12.44 3.12 10.77
N ALA A 18 12.01 2.42 11.84
CA ALA A 18 11.84 3.02 13.16
C ALA A 18 13.17 3.48 13.78
N LEU A 19 14.25 2.70 13.61
CA LEU A 19 15.59 3.05 14.08
C LEU A 19 16.09 4.33 13.41
N PHE A 20 16.06 4.38 12.08
CA PHE A 20 16.63 5.50 11.31
C PHE A 20 15.67 6.68 11.10
N ARG A 21 14.45 6.61 11.65
CA ARG A 21 13.60 7.79 11.84
C ARG A 21 14.15 8.71 12.92
N ASP A 22 14.91 8.17 13.87
CA ASP A 22 15.56 8.96 14.91
C ASP A 22 16.76 9.72 14.30
N PRO A 23 16.80 11.06 14.36
CA PRO A 23 17.90 11.84 13.80
C PRO A 23 19.27 11.44 14.33
N LYS A 24 19.36 10.95 15.58
CA LYS A 24 20.61 10.47 16.15
C LYS A 24 21.15 9.28 15.35
N TYR A 25 20.35 8.22 15.22
CA TYR A 25 20.76 7.00 14.52
C TYR A 25 20.89 7.23 13.01
N LEU A 26 20.11 8.14 12.43
CA LEU A 26 20.26 8.54 11.03
C LEU A 26 21.63 9.21 10.77
N ARG A 27 22.11 10.06 11.68
CA ARG A 27 23.47 10.64 11.58
C ARG A 27 24.55 9.56 11.71
N GLU A 28 24.37 8.60 12.61
CA GLU A 28 25.30 7.45 12.73
C GLU A 28 25.33 6.62 11.44
N LEU A 29 24.17 6.36 10.83
CA LEU A 29 24.06 5.69 9.55
C LEU A 29 24.85 6.44 8.47
N CYS A 30 24.64 7.75 8.33
CA CYS A 30 25.38 8.58 7.38
C CYS A 30 26.89 8.46 7.54
N LYS A 31 27.40 8.48 8.78
CA LYS A 31 28.83 8.33 9.08
C LYS A 31 29.38 6.96 8.66
N VAL A 32 28.58 5.89 8.77
CA VAL A 32 28.97 4.55 8.31
C VAL A 32 29.10 4.50 6.78
N LEU A 33 28.18 5.14 6.07
CA LEU A 33 28.08 5.08 4.62
C LEU A 33 29.06 6.02 3.91
N LYS A 34 29.23 7.21 4.49
CA LYS A 34 30.12 8.27 4.03
C LYS A 34 31.05 8.66 5.18
N PRO A 35 32.15 7.93 5.40
CA PRO A 35 33.09 8.21 6.49
C PRO A 35 33.71 9.61 6.45
N ASP A 36 33.73 10.24 5.26
CA ASP A 36 34.20 11.59 5.00
C ASP A 36 33.12 12.68 5.16
N VAL A 37 31.92 12.32 5.63
CA VAL A 37 30.82 13.28 5.83
C VAL A 37 31.17 14.31 6.91
N THR A 38 30.94 15.57 6.60
CA THR A 38 31.15 16.70 7.52
C THR A 38 29.95 16.91 8.43
N GLU A 39 30.14 17.54 9.59
CA GLU A 39 29.01 17.88 10.48
C GLU A 39 28.02 18.85 9.81
N ALA A 40 28.50 19.76 8.96
CA ALA A 40 27.63 20.64 8.17
C ALA A 40 26.75 19.86 7.18
N GLU A 41 27.28 18.79 6.56
CA GLU A 41 26.48 17.90 5.71
C GLU A 41 25.45 17.11 6.54
N LEU A 42 25.83 16.65 7.74
CA LEU A 42 24.90 15.96 8.64
C LEU A 42 23.77 16.87 9.13
N ASP A 43 24.06 18.14 9.39
CA ASP A 43 23.05 19.14 9.76
C ASP A 43 22.12 19.51 8.59
N SER A 44 22.54 19.20 7.36
CA SER A 44 21.75 19.42 6.15
C SER A 44 20.87 18.24 5.74
N ILE A 45 20.83 17.15 6.53
CA ILE A 45 19.96 16.00 6.24
C ILE A 45 18.50 16.47 6.17
N ARG A 46 17.83 16.16 5.07
CA ARG A 46 16.45 16.57 4.80
C ARG A 46 15.73 15.55 3.92
N ASP A 47 14.44 15.80 3.68
CA ASP A 47 13.60 14.95 2.84
C ASP A 47 13.67 13.47 3.26
N VAL A 48 13.69 13.22 4.57
CA VAL A 48 13.70 11.88 5.15
C VAL A 48 12.33 11.24 4.91
N THR A 49 12.27 10.33 3.94
CA THR A 49 11.07 9.57 3.62
C THR A 49 11.27 8.14 4.12
N ILE A 50 10.35 7.70 4.97
CA ILE A 50 10.26 6.34 5.45
C ILE A 50 8.88 5.88 4.99
N GLU A 51 8.85 5.26 3.81
CA GLU A 51 7.62 4.95 3.09
C GLU A 51 7.50 3.43 2.96
N ASN A 52 6.85 2.80 3.94
CA ASN A 52 6.31 1.47 3.74
C ASN A 52 4.85 1.61 3.30
N ILE A 53 4.55 1.06 2.12
CA ILE A 53 3.25 0.75 1.46
C ILE A 53 2.38 2.01 1.09
N LEU A 54 1.66 2.11 -0.04
CA LEU A 54 0.50 1.33 -0.49
C LEU A 54 0.12 1.50 -1.98
N ILE A 55 -0.61 0.50 -2.48
CA ILE A 55 -1.38 0.33 -3.74
C ILE A 55 -0.57 0.00 -5.01
N ASN A 56 0.61 0.59 -5.28
CA ASN A 56 1.29 0.42 -6.58
C ASN A 56 2.80 0.01 -6.55
N GLY A 57 3.26 -0.68 -5.51
CA GLY A 57 4.38 -1.63 -5.67
C GLY A 57 5.83 -1.10 -5.77
N LEU A 58 6.20 0.01 -5.13
CA LEU A 58 7.61 0.37 -4.94
C LEU A 58 8.00 0.25 -3.46
N TYR A 59 9.00 -0.60 -3.17
CA TYR A 59 9.47 -0.90 -1.82
C TYR A 59 10.80 -0.18 -1.56
N ASN A 60 10.87 0.65 -0.52
CA ASN A 60 12.10 1.24 0.00
C ASN A 60 11.96 1.51 1.52
N ASP A 61 12.89 1.05 2.34
CA ASP A 61 12.76 1.17 3.79
C ASP A 61 13.10 2.58 4.32
N LEU A 62 14.00 3.29 3.61
CA LEU A 62 14.49 4.61 4.01
C LEU A 62 15.11 5.32 2.80
N ALA A 63 14.70 6.56 2.60
CA ALA A 63 15.41 7.50 1.76
C ALA A 63 15.60 8.84 2.46
N PHE A 64 16.73 9.49 2.20
CA PHE A 64 16.99 10.84 2.69
C PHE A 64 17.98 11.54 1.78
N THR A 65 17.97 12.88 1.81
CA THR A 65 18.98 13.70 1.14
C THR A 65 19.99 14.20 2.17
N VAL A 66 21.28 14.05 1.86
CA VAL A 66 22.39 14.60 2.66
C VAL A 66 23.22 15.57 1.81
N GLY A 67 23.55 16.72 2.38
CA GLY A 67 24.16 17.81 1.63
C GLY A 67 23.19 18.42 0.61
N SER A 68 23.74 19.12 -0.37
CA SER A 68 22.95 19.76 -1.42
C SER A 68 22.56 18.81 -2.56
N ILE A 69 23.16 17.61 -2.64
CA ILE A 69 23.11 16.81 -3.86
C ILE A 69 22.88 15.31 -3.62
N THR A 70 23.09 14.69 -2.45
CA THR A 70 23.09 13.21 -2.40
C THR A 70 21.77 12.63 -1.90
N LEU A 71 21.08 11.82 -2.71
CA LEU A 71 19.91 11.02 -2.31
C LEU A 71 20.36 9.60 -1.96
N CYS A 72 20.24 9.19 -0.70
CA CYS A 72 20.55 7.83 -0.28
C CYS A 72 19.26 7.01 -0.21
N LEU A 73 19.25 5.82 -0.82
CA LEU A 73 18.14 4.86 -0.76
C LEU A 73 18.60 3.57 -0.08
N PHE A 74 17.74 3.01 0.79
CA PHE A 74 18.01 1.77 1.53
C PHE A 74 16.94 0.72 1.34
N GLU A 75 17.39 -0.52 1.28
CA GLU A 75 16.53 -1.67 1.47
C GLU A 75 17.20 -2.66 2.41
N ALA A 76 16.49 -3.09 3.46
CA ALA A 76 16.95 -4.12 4.38
C ALA A 76 16.31 -5.46 4.01
N GLN A 77 17.13 -6.49 3.79
CA GLN A 77 16.65 -7.80 3.32
C GLN A 77 17.37 -8.95 4.02
N SER A 78 16.59 -9.91 4.53
CA SER A 78 17.11 -11.18 5.06
C SER A 78 17.25 -12.25 3.98
N THR A 79 16.49 -12.15 2.90
CA THR A 79 16.56 -13.04 1.74
C THR A 79 17.25 -12.32 0.58
N TRP A 80 18.22 -12.99 -0.05
CA TRP A 80 18.90 -12.41 -1.20
C TRP A 80 17.95 -12.25 -2.39
N SER A 81 18.02 -11.10 -3.06
CA SER A 81 17.22 -10.81 -4.25
C SER A 81 18.04 -10.08 -5.30
N TYR A 82 18.13 -10.65 -6.49
CA TYR A 82 18.78 -9.99 -7.64
C TYR A 82 17.92 -8.85 -8.22
N ASN A 83 16.66 -8.70 -7.80
CA ASN A 83 15.76 -7.65 -8.31
C ASN A 83 15.94 -6.29 -7.62
N ILE A 84 16.90 -6.17 -6.70
CA ILE A 84 17.14 -4.95 -5.91
C ILE A 84 17.53 -3.76 -6.80
N PRO A 85 18.48 -3.89 -7.76
CA PRO A 85 18.84 -2.76 -8.62
C PRO A 85 17.64 -2.20 -9.40
N TYR A 86 16.75 -3.06 -9.90
CA TYR A 86 15.51 -2.65 -10.56
C TYR A 86 14.58 -1.89 -9.61
N ARG A 87 14.33 -2.41 -8.40
CA ARG A 87 13.45 -1.76 -7.43
C ARG A 87 13.96 -0.40 -6.99
N MET A 88 15.25 -0.28 -6.67
CA MET A 88 15.86 0.99 -6.30
C MET A 88 15.85 2.00 -7.45
N THR A 89 16.07 1.53 -8.68
CA THR A 89 15.95 2.38 -9.88
C THR A 89 14.54 2.93 -10.03
N SER A 90 13.52 2.08 -9.95
CA SER A 90 12.12 2.51 -10.06
C SER A 90 11.74 3.52 -8.97
N TYR A 91 12.14 3.28 -7.72
CA TYR A 91 11.90 4.24 -6.62
C TYR A 91 12.64 5.56 -6.84
N CYS A 92 13.90 5.51 -7.30
CA CYS A 92 14.69 6.70 -7.59
C CYS A 92 14.04 7.58 -8.67
N VAL A 93 13.47 6.96 -9.71
CA VAL A 93 12.76 7.68 -10.77
C VAL A 93 11.55 8.43 -10.21
N GLU A 94 10.76 7.81 -9.32
CA GLU A 94 9.65 8.49 -8.66
C GLU A 94 10.12 9.64 -7.75
N LYS A 95 11.20 9.46 -6.99
CA LYS A 95 11.76 10.56 -6.18
C LYS A 95 12.32 11.71 -7.02
N PHE A 96 12.90 11.42 -8.18
CA PHE A 96 13.26 12.48 -9.12
C PHE A 96 12.05 13.20 -9.70
N ARG A 97 10.97 12.47 -10.01
CA ARG A 97 9.71 13.06 -10.45
C ARG A 97 9.14 13.99 -9.38
N GLU A 98 9.05 13.52 -8.13
CA GLU A 98 8.62 14.34 -6.99
C GLU A 98 9.49 15.59 -6.83
N PHE A 99 10.83 15.44 -6.91
CA PHE A 99 11.76 16.55 -6.83
C PHE A 99 11.53 17.60 -7.92
N VAL A 100 11.36 17.17 -9.18
CA VAL A 100 11.10 18.07 -10.31
C VAL A 100 9.82 18.86 -10.10
N ILE A 101 8.74 18.19 -9.66
CA ILE A 101 7.44 18.81 -9.40
C ILE A 101 7.55 19.81 -8.24
N LYS A 102 8.08 19.37 -7.10
CA LYS A 102 8.23 20.17 -5.87
C LYS A 102 9.06 21.43 -6.10
N ASN A 103 10.12 21.34 -6.89
CA ASN A 103 11.03 22.44 -7.17
C ASN A 103 10.71 23.20 -8.48
N GLN A 104 9.55 22.94 -9.11
CA GLN A 104 9.10 23.60 -10.35
C GLN A 104 10.18 23.62 -11.44
N CYS A 105 10.92 22.52 -11.56
CA CYS A 105 12.06 22.44 -12.47
C CYS A 105 11.57 22.47 -13.93
N ASN A 106 12.13 23.38 -14.73
CA ASN A 106 11.78 23.50 -16.14
C ASN A 106 12.58 22.50 -16.99
N LEU A 107 12.00 21.31 -17.21
CA LEU A 107 12.60 20.26 -18.05
C LEU A 107 12.66 20.60 -19.55
N TYR A 108 11.91 21.60 -20.01
CA TYR A 108 11.88 22.06 -21.40
C TYR A 108 12.77 23.28 -21.64
N GLY A 109 13.46 23.77 -20.60
CA GLY A 109 14.35 24.92 -20.67
C GLY A 109 15.72 24.57 -21.26
N LYS A 110 16.48 25.60 -21.65
CA LYS A 110 17.87 25.44 -22.13
C LYS A 110 18.88 25.11 -21.02
N ARG A 111 18.51 25.28 -19.75
CA ARG A 111 19.38 25.02 -18.59
C ARG A 111 19.11 23.61 -18.05
N ALA A 112 20.16 22.84 -17.81
CA ALA A 112 20.06 21.51 -17.22
C ALA A 112 19.50 21.57 -15.79
N VAL A 113 18.52 20.71 -15.50
CA VAL A 113 18.03 20.48 -14.13
C VAL A 113 19.06 19.67 -13.36
N ARG A 114 19.44 20.15 -12.18
CA ARG A 114 20.38 19.46 -11.28
C ARG A 114 19.59 18.59 -10.31
N LEU A 115 19.51 17.30 -10.62
CA LEU A 115 18.94 16.30 -9.72
C LEU A 115 19.95 15.92 -8.63
N PRO A 116 19.49 15.45 -7.47
CA PRO A 116 20.38 14.83 -6.51
C PRO A 116 21.01 13.55 -7.11
N VAL A 117 22.29 13.33 -6.84
CA VAL A 117 23.03 12.11 -7.16
C VAL A 117 22.53 10.97 -6.26
N PRO A 118 22.00 9.90 -6.84
CA PRO A 118 21.49 8.78 -6.06
C PRO A 118 22.61 7.84 -5.63
N LEU A 119 22.53 7.35 -4.39
CA LEU A 119 23.36 6.27 -3.86
C LEU A 119 22.45 5.15 -3.36
N PHE A 120 22.68 3.94 -3.85
CA PHE A 120 21.85 2.78 -3.57
C PHE A 120 22.56 1.81 -2.63
N TYR A 121 21.89 1.46 -1.54
CA TYR A 121 22.42 0.55 -0.52
C TYR A 121 21.42 -0.54 -0.18
N MET A 122 21.87 -1.80 -0.18
CA MET A 122 21.12 -2.91 0.37
C MET A 122 21.78 -3.36 1.67
N VAL A 123 21.05 -3.33 2.79
CA VAL A 123 21.51 -3.91 4.05
C VAL A 123 21.11 -5.38 4.07
N TYR A 124 22.09 -6.28 3.94
CA TYR A 124 21.83 -7.71 3.94
C TYR A 124 21.93 -8.26 5.36
N THR A 125 20.80 -8.78 5.85
CA THR A 125 20.67 -9.33 7.20
C THR A 125 20.67 -10.86 7.25
N GLY A 126 20.71 -11.51 6.07
CA GLY A 126 20.71 -12.95 5.93
C GLY A 126 22.00 -13.64 6.38
N PRO A 127 22.13 -14.97 6.15
CA PRO A 127 23.30 -15.76 6.54
C PRO A 127 24.62 -15.24 5.96
N ASP A 128 25.76 -15.58 6.60
CA ASP A 128 27.11 -15.11 6.24
C ASP A 128 27.68 -15.66 4.91
N GLU A 129 26.83 -16.24 4.06
CA GLU A 129 27.19 -16.58 2.69
C GLU A 129 27.17 -15.30 1.84
N ILE A 130 28.28 -14.56 1.86
CA ILE A 130 28.44 -13.34 1.04
C ILE A 130 28.31 -13.72 -0.43
N GLN A 131 27.23 -13.28 -1.06
CA GLN A 131 26.98 -13.55 -2.48
C GLN A 131 27.62 -12.51 -3.40
N ALA A 132 27.57 -11.23 -3.03
CA ALA A 132 28.26 -10.14 -3.71
C ALA A 132 28.35 -8.89 -2.82
N ASP A 133 29.35 -8.05 -3.05
CA ASP A 133 29.45 -6.72 -2.43
C ASP A 133 28.69 -5.64 -3.22
N THR A 134 28.35 -5.95 -4.47
CA THR A 134 27.69 -5.04 -5.41
C THR A 134 26.69 -5.80 -6.28
N LEU A 135 25.53 -5.19 -6.55
CA LEU A 135 24.55 -5.64 -7.54
C LEU A 135 24.37 -4.56 -8.61
N THR A 136 24.33 -4.95 -9.89
CA THR A 136 24.13 -4.02 -11.00
C THR A 136 22.91 -4.39 -11.84
N LEU A 137 22.33 -3.46 -12.60
CA LEU A 137 21.28 -3.81 -13.56
C LEU A 137 21.82 -4.70 -14.68
N THR A 138 23.07 -4.46 -15.10
CA THR A 138 23.74 -5.29 -16.11
C THR A 138 23.78 -6.76 -15.67
N ASP A 139 24.26 -7.05 -14.47
CA ASP A 139 24.44 -8.44 -14.01
C ASP A 139 23.12 -9.11 -13.63
N THR A 140 22.11 -8.34 -13.24
CA THR A 140 20.84 -8.88 -12.71
C THR A 140 19.72 -8.89 -13.74
N SER A 141 19.40 -7.72 -14.32
CA SER A 141 18.17 -7.49 -15.09
C SER A 141 18.42 -7.57 -16.59
N PHE A 142 19.65 -7.32 -17.06
CA PHE A 142 20.00 -7.31 -18.49
C PHE A 142 20.79 -8.54 -18.94
N GLY A 143 20.97 -9.54 -18.07
CA GLY A 143 21.64 -10.80 -18.41
C GLY A 143 23.10 -10.62 -18.84
N GLY A 144 23.82 -9.70 -18.21
CA GLY A 144 25.22 -9.37 -18.50
C GLY A 144 25.44 -8.41 -19.66
N ASN A 145 24.38 -7.93 -20.31
CA ASN A 145 24.50 -7.01 -21.44
C ASN A 145 24.52 -5.56 -20.95
N LYS A 146 25.69 -4.91 -21.06
CA LYS A 146 25.85 -3.51 -20.65
C LYS A 146 25.05 -2.58 -21.58
N GLY A 147 24.04 -1.92 -21.01
CA GLY A 147 23.18 -0.95 -21.70
C GLY A 147 23.55 0.51 -21.42
N SER A 148 22.69 1.44 -21.86
CA SER A 148 22.80 2.87 -21.55
C SER A 148 22.23 3.26 -20.19
N LEU A 149 21.41 2.39 -19.58
CA LEU A 149 20.94 2.52 -18.22
C LEU A 149 21.76 1.60 -17.32
N GLU A 150 22.25 2.11 -16.20
CA GLU A 150 22.96 1.33 -15.19
C GLU A 150 22.61 1.85 -13.80
N ALA A 151 22.49 0.94 -12.84
CA ALA A 151 22.34 1.25 -11.43
C ALA A 151 23.18 0.27 -10.63
N GLU A 152 24.09 0.82 -9.83
CA GLU A 152 24.94 0.06 -8.93
C GLU A 152 24.40 0.16 -7.50
N VAL A 153 24.14 -0.98 -6.88
CA VAL A 153 23.71 -1.09 -5.48
C VAL A 153 24.84 -1.68 -4.65
N LYS A 154 25.27 -0.95 -3.63
CA LYS A 154 26.28 -1.43 -2.67
C LYS A 154 25.61 -2.28 -1.61
N VAL A 155 26.12 -3.47 -1.39
CA VAL A 155 25.59 -4.39 -0.38
C VAL A 155 26.37 -4.21 0.92
N ILE A 156 25.65 -3.89 1.99
CA ILE A 156 26.19 -3.78 3.33
C ILE A 156 25.97 -5.09 4.06
N HIS A 157 27.08 -5.77 4.36
CA HIS A 157 27.14 -6.99 5.16
C HIS A 157 27.52 -6.67 6.61
N LEU A 158 27.35 -7.66 7.50
CA LEU A 158 27.84 -7.55 8.87
C LEU A 158 29.36 -7.36 8.87
N SER A 159 29.82 -6.23 9.39
CA SER A 159 31.23 -5.95 9.57
C SER A 159 31.65 -6.17 11.03
N LYS A 160 32.96 -6.12 11.29
CA LYS A 160 33.53 -6.24 12.65
C LYS A 160 33.72 -4.88 13.34
N LYS A 161 33.12 -3.80 12.81
CA LYS A 161 33.30 -2.43 13.33
C LYS A 161 32.33 -2.09 14.47
N ASN A 162 31.33 -2.93 14.72
CA ASN A 162 30.25 -2.73 15.69
C ASN A 162 29.51 -1.39 15.53
N ASN A 163 29.38 -0.93 14.30
CA ASN A 163 28.65 0.30 13.98
C ASN A 163 27.13 0.08 14.03
N ILE A 164 26.34 1.14 13.82
CA ILE A 164 24.88 1.07 13.92
C ILE A 164 24.24 0.04 12.95
N LEU A 165 24.79 -0.13 11.74
CA LEU A 165 24.34 -1.15 10.79
C LEU A 165 24.73 -2.56 11.25
N ASP A 166 25.93 -2.75 11.82
CA ASP A 166 26.32 -4.04 12.38
C ASP A 166 25.40 -4.44 13.54
N GLN A 167 25.04 -3.48 14.40
CA GLN A 167 24.11 -3.71 15.50
C GLN A 167 22.72 -4.06 14.98
N TYR A 168 22.23 -3.36 13.95
CA TYR A 168 20.97 -3.70 13.30
C TYR A 168 20.98 -5.12 12.69
N ILE A 169 22.03 -5.48 11.94
CA ILE A 169 22.16 -6.82 11.34
C ILE A 169 22.20 -7.91 12.41
N LYS A 170 22.93 -7.69 13.52
CA LYS A 170 22.95 -8.62 14.65
C LYS A 170 21.56 -8.75 15.29
N PHE A 171 20.87 -7.64 15.53
CA PHE A 171 19.51 -7.64 16.05
C PHE A 171 18.56 -8.46 15.18
N THR A 172 18.61 -8.28 13.85
CA THR A 172 17.74 -9.05 12.93
C THR A 172 18.08 -10.54 12.95
N ARG A 173 19.37 -10.90 12.98
CA ARG A 173 19.79 -12.32 13.03
C ARG A 173 19.38 -13.00 14.33
N ILE A 174 19.56 -12.33 15.47
CA ILE A 174 19.09 -12.81 16.77
C ILE A 174 17.56 -12.96 16.74
N SER A 175 16.86 -11.97 16.20
CA SER A 175 15.39 -12.01 16.08
C SER A 175 14.94 -13.20 15.25
N ASP A 176 15.50 -13.41 14.06
CA ASP A 176 15.16 -14.51 13.16
C ASP A 176 15.46 -15.88 13.78
N GLU A 177 16.61 -16.01 14.46
CA GLU A 177 16.97 -17.24 15.16
C GLU A 177 16.02 -17.55 16.33
N GLN A 178 15.74 -16.56 17.18
CA GLN A 178 14.85 -16.75 18.32
C GLN A 178 13.40 -17.01 17.85
N VAL A 179 12.96 -16.37 16.77
CA VAL A 179 11.64 -16.64 16.16
C VAL A 179 11.59 -18.07 15.61
N ARG A 180 12.66 -18.56 14.98
CA ARG A 180 12.75 -19.94 14.50
C ARG A 180 12.71 -20.96 15.65
N LEU A 181 13.34 -20.66 16.79
CA LEU A 181 13.44 -21.57 17.94
C LEU A 181 12.22 -21.55 18.86
N HIS A 182 11.63 -20.38 19.08
CA HIS A 182 10.64 -20.15 20.14
C HIS A 182 9.33 -19.54 19.62
N GLY A 183 9.21 -19.34 18.31
CA GLY A 183 8.03 -18.79 17.67
C GLY A 183 7.91 -17.27 17.80
N ARG A 184 6.78 -16.72 17.33
CA ARG A 184 6.53 -15.27 17.18
C ARG A 184 5.80 -14.65 18.37
N GLY A 185 5.76 -15.34 19.51
CA GLY A 185 5.02 -14.88 20.69
C GLY A 185 5.58 -13.58 21.28
N ARG A 186 4.71 -12.76 21.86
CA ARG A 186 5.09 -11.48 22.49
C ARG A 186 6.15 -11.64 23.59
N GLU A 187 6.09 -12.74 24.34
CA GLU A 187 7.10 -13.08 25.35
C GLU A 187 8.47 -13.33 24.72
N ASN A 188 8.52 -14.01 23.57
CA ASN A 188 9.76 -14.24 22.84
C ASN A 188 10.32 -12.93 22.26
N MET A 189 9.46 -12.04 21.75
CA MET A 189 9.88 -10.69 21.31
C MET A 189 10.49 -9.88 22.46
N ALA A 190 9.89 -9.92 23.65
CA ALA A 190 10.46 -9.27 24.83
C ALA A 190 11.84 -9.86 25.19
N ARG A 191 11.98 -11.19 25.14
CA ARG A 191 13.24 -11.90 25.37
C ARG A 191 14.32 -11.52 24.35
N ILE A 192 13.98 -11.43 23.06
CA ILE A 192 14.90 -10.98 22.00
C ILE A 192 15.45 -9.60 22.33
N ILE A 193 14.58 -8.68 22.75
CA ILE A 193 14.99 -7.32 23.12
C ILE A 193 15.93 -7.37 24.33
N ASP A 194 15.59 -8.13 25.37
CA ASP A 194 16.42 -8.23 26.58
C ASP A 194 17.80 -8.83 26.25
N MET A 195 17.86 -9.87 25.42
CA MET A 195 19.12 -10.45 24.93
C MET A 195 19.97 -9.44 24.15
N CYS A 196 19.36 -8.66 23.26
CA CYS A 196 20.08 -7.64 22.49
C CYS A 196 20.61 -6.53 23.41
N VAL A 197 19.81 -6.09 24.38
CA VAL A 197 20.22 -5.09 25.37
C VAL A 197 21.36 -5.59 26.26
N GLU A 198 21.35 -6.86 26.68
CA GLU A 198 22.43 -7.49 27.46
C GLU A 198 23.74 -7.61 26.67
N GLN A 199 23.65 -7.81 25.35
CA GLN A 199 24.81 -7.92 24.45
C GLN A 199 25.27 -6.57 23.88
N ASP A 200 24.71 -5.45 24.37
CA ASP A 200 24.96 -4.09 23.88
C ASP A 200 24.67 -3.91 22.37
N ILE A 201 23.63 -4.57 21.88
CA ILE A 201 23.14 -4.49 20.50
C ILE A 201 21.90 -3.60 20.47
N LEU A 202 22.00 -2.43 19.82
CA LEU A 202 20.94 -1.41 19.78
C LEU A 202 20.42 -1.06 21.19
N SER A 203 21.26 -1.18 22.22
CA SER A 203 20.83 -1.24 23.62
C SER A 203 20.07 0.01 24.05
N GLU A 204 20.57 1.19 23.71
CA GLU A 204 19.92 2.47 23.99
C GLU A 204 18.56 2.60 23.28
N PHE A 205 18.51 2.29 21.99
CA PHE A 205 17.29 2.34 21.18
C PHE A 205 16.22 1.39 21.74
N LEU A 206 16.61 0.14 22.00
CA LEU A 206 15.71 -0.89 22.48
C LEU A 206 15.21 -0.63 23.90
N ARG A 207 16.04 -0.06 24.80
CA ARG A 207 15.59 0.36 26.14
C ARG A 207 14.56 1.48 26.05
N ALA A 208 14.80 2.46 25.19
CA ALA A 208 13.91 3.62 25.05
C ALA A 208 12.58 3.26 24.35
N ARG A 209 12.61 2.31 23.40
CA ARG A 209 11.49 2.03 22.48
C ARG A 209 11.00 0.57 22.51
N LYS A 210 11.23 -0.15 23.61
CA LYS A 210 10.87 -1.59 23.76
C LYS A 210 9.44 -1.90 23.29
N SER A 211 8.45 -1.13 23.75
CA SER A 211 7.04 -1.36 23.40
C SER A 211 6.73 -1.12 21.93
N GLU A 212 7.37 -0.12 21.30
CA GLU A 212 7.23 0.19 19.88
C GLU A 212 7.83 -0.92 19.02
N VAL A 213 9.03 -1.40 19.38
CA VAL A 213 9.72 -2.48 18.67
C VAL A 213 8.96 -3.80 18.78
N ILE A 214 8.43 -4.15 19.95
CA ILE A 214 7.55 -5.33 20.11
C ILE A 214 6.32 -5.19 19.21
N TYR A 215 5.70 -4.00 19.15
CA TYR A 215 4.53 -3.78 18.30
C TYR A 215 4.88 -3.96 16.81
N ILE A 216 5.98 -3.37 16.35
CA ILE A 216 6.45 -3.52 14.96
C ILE A 216 6.70 -5.00 14.65
N MET A 217 7.43 -5.71 15.50
CA MET A 217 7.71 -7.14 15.33
C MET A 217 6.43 -7.97 15.32
N ASP A 218 5.47 -7.67 16.20
CA ASP A 218 4.17 -8.36 16.26
C ASP A 218 3.37 -8.16 14.97
N VAL A 219 3.35 -6.94 14.43
CA VAL A 219 2.63 -6.62 13.17
C VAL A 219 3.30 -7.25 11.95
N LEU A 220 4.63 -7.22 11.87
CA LEU A 220 5.40 -7.81 10.76
C LEU A 220 5.36 -9.34 10.79
N PHE A 221 5.51 -9.95 11.96
CA PHE A 221 5.48 -11.40 12.08
C PHE A 221 4.08 -11.99 11.97
N ASN A 222 3.04 -11.18 12.24
CA ASN A 222 1.65 -11.49 11.92
C ASN A 222 1.25 -10.97 10.52
N GLU A 223 2.17 -10.79 9.57
CA GLU A 223 1.81 -10.38 8.21
C GLU A 223 0.87 -11.32 7.46
N GLU A 224 0.86 -12.59 7.85
CA GLU A 224 -0.15 -13.55 7.42
C GLU A 224 -1.56 -13.18 7.95
N TYR A 225 -1.65 -12.54 9.12
CA TYR A 225 -2.87 -11.97 9.69
C TYR A 225 -3.25 -10.64 9.02
N ALA A 226 -2.28 -9.79 8.69
CA ALA A 226 -2.55 -8.54 7.96
C ALA A 226 -3.05 -8.79 6.52
N GLN A 227 -2.47 -9.77 5.81
CA GLN A 227 -3.00 -10.24 4.53
C GLN A 227 -4.40 -10.86 4.68
N LYS A 228 -4.65 -11.66 5.73
CA LYS A 228 -6.00 -12.17 6.02
C LYS A 228 -7.01 -11.06 6.30
N MET A 229 -6.63 -10.03 7.05
CA MET A 229 -7.50 -8.88 7.32
C MET A 229 -7.77 -8.04 6.07
N TYR A 230 -6.77 -7.85 5.21
CA TYR A 230 -6.95 -7.17 3.91
C TYR A 230 -7.92 -7.94 3.00
N VAL A 231 -7.77 -9.27 2.90
CA VAL A 231 -8.68 -10.14 2.14
C VAL A 231 -10.10 -10.17 2.76
N LEU A 232 -10.22 -10.09 4.08
CA LEU A 232 -11.52 -10.02 4.76
C LEU A 232 -12.22 -8.68 4.53
N ASP A 233 -11.48 -7.58 4.48
CA ASP A 233 -12.01 -6.25 4.22
C ASP A 233 -12.49 -6.11 2.77
N GLU A 234 -11.71 -6.59 1.78
CA GLU A 234 -12.16 -6.65 0.37
C GLU A 234 -13.42 -7.51 0.20
N LYS A 235 -13.51 -8.65 0.89
CA LYS A 235 -14.73 -9.49 0.87
C LYS A 235 -15.92 -8.80 1.50
N LYS A 236 -15.71 -7.94 2.50
CA LYS A 236 -16.78 -7.18 3.16
C LYS A 236 -17.28 -6.06 2.26
N VAL A 237 -16.38 -5.30 1.65
CA VAL A 237 -16.71 -4.25 0.65
C VAL A 237 -17.46 -4.86 -0.53
N ALA A 238 -16.97 -5.96 -1.11
CA ALA A 238 -17.65 -6.65 -2.20
C ALA A 238 -19.06 -7.15 -1.83
N ARG A 239 -19.27 -7.56 -0.56
CA ARG A 239 -20.58 -7.98 -0.07
C ARG A 239 -21.54 -6.80 0.14
N GLU A 240 -21.02 -5.67 0.60
CA GLU A 240 -21.78 -4.43 0.78
C GLU A 240 -22.19 -3.84 -0.58
N GLU A 241 -21.27 -3.81 -1.56
CA GLU A 241 -21.55 -3.40 -2.94
C GLU A 241 -22.56 -4.33 -3.60
N GLY A 242 -22.38 -5.66 -3.52
CA GLY A 242 -23.32 -6.62 -4.09
C GLY A 242 -24.72 -6.54 -3.45
N ARG A 243 -24.80 -6.20 -2.16
CA ARG A 243 -26.09 -5.94 -1.50
C ARG A 243 -26.73 -4.64 -2.00
N ALA A 244 -25.95 -3.57 -2.12
CA ALA A 244 -26.44 -2.28 -2.61
C ALA A 244 -26.94 -2.37 -4.06
N GLU A 245 -26.22 -3.10 -4.93
CA GLU A 245 -26.65 -3.39 -6.30
C GLU A 245 -27.92 -4.24 -6.34
N GLY A 246 -28.01 -5.28 -5.51
CA GLY A 246 -29.21 -6.12 -5.39
C GLY A 246 -30.44 -5.32 -4.93
N GLU A 247 -30.29 -4.45 -3.93
CA GLU A 247 -31.35 -3.56 -3.46
C GLU A 247 -31.74 -2.51 -4.50
N ALA A 248 -30.78 -1.98 -5.27
CA ALA A 248 -31.06 -1.04 -6.35
C ALA A 248 -31.81 -1.71 -7.51
N LYS A 249 -31.37 -2.90 -7.92
CA LYS A 249 -32.02 -3.70 -8.96
C LYS A 249 -33.44 -4.11 -8.54
N GLY A 250 -33.62 -4.64 -7.33
CA GLY A 250 -34.95 -5.00 -6.82
C GLY A 250 -35.91 -3.81 -6.72
N ARG A 251 -35.40 -2.62 -6.35
CA ARG A 251 -36.20 -1.38 -6.38
C ARG A 251 -36.59 -0.96 -7.80
N ALA A 252 -35.68 -1.08 -8.76
CA ALA A 252 -35.94 -0.74 -10.15
C ALA A 252 -36.98 -1.69 -10.78
N GLU A 253 -36.81 -3.00 -10.57
CA GLU A 253 -37.75 -4.03 -11.03
C GLU A 253 -39.13 -3.85 -10.39
N GLY A 254 -39.19 -3.67 -9.06
CA GLY A 254 -40.46 -3.44 -8.36
C GLY A 254 -41.17 -2.15 -8.79
N ARG A 255 -40.43 -1.08 -9.10
CA ARG A 255 -41.01 0.15 -9.67
C ARG A 255 -41.59 -0.11 -11.06
N ALA A 256 -40.85 -0.79 -11.94
CA ALA A 256 -41.31 -1.09 -13.29
C ALA A 256 -42.56 -1.97 -13.29
N GLU A 257 -42.61 -3.00 -12.44
CA GLU A 257 -43.80 -3.84 -12.26
C GLU A 257 -45.00 -3.04 -11.71
N GLY A 258 -44.76 -2.18 -10.72
CA GLY A 258 -45.78 -1.29 -10.16
C GLY A 258 -46.36 -0.31 -11.19
N GLU A 259 -45.52 0.32 -12.01
CA GLU A 259 -45.94 1.20 -13.10
C GLU A 259 -46.74 0.46 -14.17
N ALA A 260 -46.30 -0.75 -14.55
CA ALA A 260 -47.02 -1.58 -15.51
C ALA A 260 -48.40 -1.98 -14.99
N LYS A 261 -48.50 -2.41 -13.72
CA LYS A 261 -49.78 -2.75 -13.09
C LYS A 261 -50.71 -1.54 -12.98
N GLY A 262 -50.19 -0.41 -12.48
CA GLY A 262 -50.97 0.83 -12.35
C GLY A 262 -51.50 1.36 -13.68
N ARG A 263 -50.73 1.19 -14.77
CA ARG A 263 -51.20 1.54 -16.12
C ARG A 263 -52.38 0.66 -16.55
N ILE A 264 -52.33 -0.65 -16.29
CA ILE A 264 -53.44 -1.54 -16.61
C ILE A 264 -54.67 -1.21 -15.77
N ASP A 265 -54.51 -0.98 -14.46
CA ASP A 265 -55.61 -0.65 -13.55
C ASP A 265 -56.31 0.66 -13.97
N GLY A 266 -55.55 1.70 -14.33
CA GLY A 266 -56.12 2.97 -14.81
C GLY A 266 -56.85 2.85 -16.17
N ILE A 267 -56.36 1.99 -17.06
CA ILE A 267 -57.04 1.66 -18.32
C ILE A 267 -58.37 0.94 -18.03
N LEU A 268 -58.38 -0.05 -17.13
CA LEU A 268 -59.59 -0.77 -16.73
C LEU A 268 -60.62 0.16 -16.08
N GLU A 269 -60.20 1.07 -15.20
CA GLU A 269 -61.09 2.07 -14.60
C GLU A 269 -61.71 2.99 -15.66
N THR A 270 -60.91 3.42 -16.64
CA THR A 270 -61.42 4.21 -17.77
C THR A 270 -62.48 3.44 -18.54
N ILE A 271 -62.22 2.17 -18.90
CA ILE A 271 -63.17 1.32 -19.62
C ILE A 271 -64.47 1.14 -18.82
N ARG A 272 -64.39 0.83 -17.52
CA ARG A 272 -65.57 0.71 -16.64
C ARG A 272 -66.38 2.01 -16.60
N ASN A 273 -65.73 3.17 -16.54
CA ASN A 273 -66.40 4.46 -16.57
C ASN A 273 -67.14 4.73 -17.89
N LEU A 274 -66.56 4.34 -19.04
CA LEU A 274 -67.23 4.45 -20.34
C LEU A 274 -68.45 3.52 -20.42
N MET A 275 -68.36 2.31 -19.86
CA MET A 275 -69.48 1.36 -19.82
C MET A 275 -70.63 1.88 -18.95
N VAL A 276 -70.33 2.37 -17.74
CA VAL A 276 -71.35 2.84 -16.78
C VAL A 276 -71.98 4.16 -17.23
N ASN A 277 -71.17 5.15 -17.63
CA ASN A 277 -71.67 6.50 -17.88
C ASN A 277 -72.20 6.70 -19.31
N MET A 278 -71.75 5.89 -20.28
CA MET A 278 -72.16 6.02 -21.69
C MET A 278 -72.85 4.76 -22.25
N GLY A 279 -73.07 3.73 -21.45
CA GLY A 279 -73.76 2.49 -21.88
C GLY A 279 -73.02 1.73 -22.98
N ALA A 280 -71.70 1.92 -23.10
CA ALA A 280 -70.89 1.21 -24.09
C ALA A 280 -70.80 -0.28 -23.74
N SER A 281 -70.82 -1.16 -24.75
CA SER A 281 -70.42 -2.56 -24.58
C SER A 281 -68.91 -2.67 -24.33
N GLU A 282 -68.45 -3.77 -23.72
CA GLU A 282 -67.03 -4.02 -23.41
C GLU A 282 -66.13 -3.81 -24.63
N GLU A 283 -66.49 -4.41 -25.77
CA GLU A 283 -65.75 -4.29 -27.03
C GLU A 283 -65.72 -2.85 -27.57
N LYS A 284 -66.81 -2.11 -27.41
CA LYS A 284 -66.90 -0.71 -27.86
C LYS A 284 -66.07 0.20 -26.96
N ALA A 285 -66.05 -0.03 -25.65
CA ALA A 285 -65.25 0.72 -24.70
C ALA A 285 -63.74 0.46 -24.89
N LEU A 286 -63.33 -0.80 -25.11
CA LEU A 286 -61.96 -1.16 -25.48
C LEU A 286 -61.49 -0.47 -26.76
N SER A 287 -62.35 -0.44 -27.79
CA SER A 287 -62.07 0.28 -29.03
C SER A 287 -61.98 1.80 -28.85
N MET A 288 -62.78 2.39 -27.96
CA MET A 288 -62.77 3.83 -27.68
C MET A 288 -61.50 4.28 -26.94
N VAL A 289 -60.97 3.45 -26.04
CA VAL A 289 -59.68 3.67 -25.36
C VAL A 289 -58.50 3.42 -26.30
N GLY A 290 -58.75 2.85 -27.48
CA GLY A 290 -57.74 2.61 -28.52
C GLY A 290 -56.93 1.33 -28.34
N ILE A 291 -57.46 0.35 -27.58
CA ILE A 291 -56.77 -0.93 -27.35
C ILE A 291 -56.93 -1.81 -28.60
N PRO A 292 -55.83 -2.28 -29.23
CA PRO A 292 -55.89 -3.18 -30.37
C PRO A 292 -56.59 -4.49 -30.02
N LYS A 293 -57.36 -5.07 -30.96
CA LYS A 293 -58.06 -6.36 -30.75
C LYS A 293 -57.13 -7.49 -30.30
N SER A 294 -55.85 -7.46 -30.73
CA SER A 294 -54.83 -8.43 -30.33
C SER A 294 -54.50 -8.40 -28.82
N GLU A 295 -54.86 -7.35 -28.10
CA GLU A 295 -54.59 -7.19 -26.67
C GLU A 295 -55.84 -7.37 -25.79
N TRP A 296 -57.02 -7.59 -26.39
CA TRP A 296 -58.29 -7.64 -25.65
C TRP A 296 -58.33 -8.76 -24.61
N ASP A 297 -57.68 -9.90 -24.87
CA ASP A 297 -57.58 -11.03 -23.94
C ASP A 297 -56.87 -10.67 -22.62
N THR A 298 -56.08 -9.57 -22.59
CA THR A 298 -55.43 -9.08 -21.38
C THR A 298 -56.39 -8.31 -20.46
N TYR A 299 -57.42 -7.68 -21.03
CA TYR A 299 -58.30 -6.75 -20.32
C TYR A 299 -59.70 -7.31 -20.07
N LEU A 300 -60.28 -8.04 -21.03
CA LEU A 300 -61.64 -8.59 -20.93
C LEU A 300 -61.85 -9.46 -19.68
N PRO A 301 -60.96 -10.39 -19.30
CA PRO A 301 -61.15 -11.19 -18.08
C PRO A 301 -61.16 -10.36 -16.79
N ARG A 302 -60.45 -9.23 -16.78
CA ARG A 302 -60.30 -8.35 -15.60
C ARG A 302 -61.43 -7.32 -15.45
N LEU A 303 -62.29 -7.19 -16.46
CA LEU A 303 -63.49 -6.35 -16.41
C LEU A 303 -64.68 -7.09 -15.79
N ALA A 304 -64.62 -8.43 -15.76
CA ALA A 304 -65.64 -9.30 -15.16
C ALA A 304 -65.48 -9.51 -13.64
N GLU A 305 -64.36 -9.06 -13.08
CA GLU A 305 -64.11 -8.92 -11.62
C GLU A 305 -64.65 -7.58 -11.10
#